data_AF-A0A1Q3ZHQ3-F1
#
_entry.id   AF-A0A1Q3ZHQ3-F1
#
_cell.length_a   1.000
_cell.length_b   1.000
_cell.length_c   1.000
_cell.angle_alpha   90.00
_cell.angle_beta   90.00
_cell.angle_gamma   90.00
#
_symmetry.space_group_name_H-M   'P 1'
#
loop_
_entity.id
_entity.type
_entity.pdbx_description
1 polymer ?
#
loop_
_entity_poly.entity_id
_entity_poly.type
_entity_poly.pdbx_seq_one_letter_code
_entity_poly.pdbx_strand_id
1 'polypeptide(L)'
;MKKFSDLGIRNETNHFIGNKVQINWILNKEIIVHAYIISPSKIKGEYAQIQIEFNEMKHVLFTGSTVLINTLNQISKDSFPFSTTIVQVGKYYEFS
;
A
#
# COMPACT_ATOMS: atom_id res chain seq x y z
N MET A 1 33.59 -14.19 17.29
CA MET A 1 32.21 -13.66 17.30
C MET A 1 31.44 -14.37 16.20
N LYS A 2 30.29 -15.00 16.48
CA LYS A 2 29.49 -15.68 15.43
C LYS A 2 28.80 -14.62 14.56
N LYS A 3 28.70 -14.82 13.25
CA LYS A 3 27.92 -13.91 12.39
C LYS A 3 26.44 -14.25 12.55
N PHE A 4 25.58 -13.25 12.42
CA PHE A 4 24.12 -13.44 12.50
C PHE A 4 23.60 -14.41 11.43
N SER A 5 24.25 -14.43 10.25
CA SER A 5 24.00 -15.41 9.17
C SER A 5 24.14 -16.87 9.63
N ASP A 6 25.00 -17.12 10.62
CA ASP A 6 25.33 -18.47 11.09
C ASP A 6 24.29 -18.98 12.10
N LEU A 7 23.32 -18.15 12.48
CA LEU A 7 22.28 -18.47 13.47
C LEU A 7 21.06 -19.18 12.86
N GLY A 8 20.98 -19.31 11.53
CA GLY A 8 19.87 -20.00 10.85
C GLY A 8 18.50 -19.32 11.01
N ILE A 9 18.47 -18.10 11.55
CA ILE A 9 17.25 -17.32 11.73
C ILE A 9 16.82 -16.76 10.38
N ARG A 10 15.67 -17.21 9.86
CA ARG A 10 15.00 -16.63 8.70
C ARG A 10 13.82 -15.79 9.20
N ASN A 11 13.85 -14.50 8.90
CA ASN A 11 12.72 -13.62 9.21
C ASN A 11 11.62 -13.88 8.18
N GLU A 12 10.44 -14.31 8.63
CA GLU A 12 9.23 -14.27 7.82
C GLU A 12 8.86 -12.81 7.62
N THR A 13 9.19 -12.25 6.46
CA THR A 13 8.93 -10.85 6.15
C THR A 13 7.55 -10.72 5.52
N ASN A 14 6.51 -10.65 6.35
CA ASN A 14 5.18 -10.17 5.94
C ASN A 14 5.17 -8.65 5.68
N HIS A 15 6.32 -8.08 5.33
CA HIS A 15 6.51 -6.65 5.15
C HIS A 15 6.32 -6.32 3.67
N PHE A 16 5.63 -5.22 3.40
CA PHE A 16 5.60 -4.66 2.06
C PHE A 16 7.01 -4.27 1.61
N ILE A 17 7.27 -4.48 0.32
CA ILE A 17 8.57 -4.31 -0.31
C ILE A 17 8.58 -3.08 -1.21
N GLY A 18 9.78 -2.53 -1.40
CA GLY A 18 10.02 -1.38 -2.24
C GLY A 18 9.97 -0.05 -1.51
N ASN A 19 10.28 1.02 -2.24
CA ASN A 19 10.37 2.35 -1.66
C ASN A 19 8.97 2.95 -1.45
N LYS A 20 8.85 3.77 -0.40
CA LYS A 20 7.64 4.57 -0.18
C LYS A 20 7.44 5.51 -1.35
N VAL A 21 6.22 5.55 -1.88
CA VAL A 21 5.81 6.48 -2.95
C VAL A 21 4.83 7.52 -2.42
N GLN A 22 4.94 8.75 -2.92
CA GLN A 22 3.95 9.80 -2.63
C GLN A 22 2.75 9.65 -3.58
N ILE A 23 1.53 9.81 -3.05
CA ILE A 23 0.31 9.68 -3.85
C ILE A 23 0.32 10.59 -5.09
N ASN A 24 0.84 11.83 -4.94
CA ASN A 24 0.92 12.80 -6.02
C ASN A 24 1.74 12.34 -7.23
N TRP A 25 2.68 11.40 -7.04
CA TRP A 25 3.53 10.90 -8.13
C TRP A 25 2.82 9.84 -8.99
N ILE A 26 1.78 9.23 -8.44
CA ILE A 26 1.00 8.14 -9.05
C ILE A 26 -0.45 8.54 -9.33
N LEU A 27 -0.83 9.80 -9.05
CA LEU A 27 -2.15 10.31 -9.41
C LEU A 27 -2.37 10.25 -10.92
N ASN A 28 -3.57 9.83 -11.31
CA ASN A 28 -4.00 9.70 -12.70
C ASN A 28 -3.09 8.76 -13.53
N LYS A 29 -2.40 7.82 -12.88
CA LYS A 29 -1.60 6.79 -13.52
C LYS A 29 -2.13 5.43 -13.13
N GLU A 30 -2.08 4.49 -14.06
CA GLU A 30 -2.41 3.10 -13.80
C GLU A 30 -1.40 2.51 -12.80
N ILE A 31 -1.94 1.82 -11.81
CA ILE A 31 -1.19 1.09 -10.79
C ILE A 31 -1.82 -0.29 -10.60
N ILE A 32 -1.01 -1.27 -10.18
CA ILE A 32 -1.54 -2.56 -9.74
C ILE A 32 -1.49 -2.60 -8.22
N VAL A 33 -2.63 -2.86 -7.59
CA VAL A 33 -2.73 -3.00 -6.13
C VAL A 33 -2.60 -4.48 -5.78
N HIS A 34 -1.64 -4.81 -4.92
CA HIS A 34 -1.32 -6.20 -4.54
C HIS A 34 -1.88 -6.60 -3.18
N ALA A 35 -1.81 -5.68 -2.21
CA ALA A 35 -2.30 -5.92 -0.86
C ALA A 35 -2.41 -4.60 -0.10
N TYR A 36 -3.11 -4.61 1.03
CA TYR A 36 -3.16 -3.48 1.93
C TYR A 36 -3.19 -3.92 3.41
N ILE A 37 -2.76 -3.03 4.29
CA ILE A 37 -2.86 -3.16 5.74
C ILE A 37 -3.43 -1.85 6.27
N ILE A 38 -4.47 -1.92 7.10
CA ILE A 38 -4.98 -0.76 7.85
C ILE A 38 -4.39 -0.80 9.24
N SER A 39 -3.98 0.36 9.75
CA SER A 39 -3.41 0.49 11.09
C SER A 39 -3.82 1.81 11.74
N PRO A 40 -3.88 1.86 13.07
CA PRO A 40 -4.14 3.10 13.79
C PRO A 40 -2.99 4.10 13.56
N SER A 41 -3.35 5.35 13.28
CA SER A 41 -2.41 6.45 13.15
C SER A 41 -1.89 6.89 14.51
N LYS A 42 -0.61 7.29 14.58
CA LYS A 42 -0.02 7.87 15.79
C LYS A 42 -0.63 9.22 16.20
N ILE A 43 -1.34 9.88 15.28
CA ILE A 43 -1.94 11.20 15.52
C ILE A 43 -3.44 11.04 15.81
N LYS A 44 -4.22 10.65 14.80
CA LYS A 44 -5.67 10.43 14.90
C LYS A 44 -6.16 9.62 13.71
N GLY A 45 -7.14 8.74 13.94
CA GLY A 45 -7.76 7.92 12.90
C GLY A 45 -6.89 6.75 12.47
N GLU A 46 -7.13 6.25 11.26
CA GLU A 46 -6.43 5.12 10.67
C GLU A 46 -5.66 5.56 9.41
N TYR A 47 -4.71 4.74 9.00
CA TYR A 47 -4.05 4.88 7.71
C TYR A 47 -3.93 3.51 7.05
N ALA A 48 -3.97 3.51 5.72
CA ALA A 48 -3.65 2.35 4.91
C ALA A 48 -2.19 2.40 4.46
N GLN A 49 -1.52 1.25 4.56
CA GLN A 49 -0.35 0.89 3.78
C GLN A 49 -0.84 0.06 2.61
N ILE A 50 -0.41 0.38 1.40
CA ILE A 50 -0.87 -0.30 0.18
C ILE A 50 0.37 -0.72 -0.59
N GLN A 51 0.55 -2.02 -0.80
CA GLN A 51 1.55 -2.55 -1.72
C GLN A 51 1.00 -2.35 -3.13
N ILE A 52 1.71 -1.52 -3.90
CA ILE A 52 1.38 -1.28 -5.30
C ILE A 52 2.55 -1.67 -6.19
N GLU A 53 2.26 -1.77 -7.48
CA GLU A 53 3.24 -1.79 -8.55
C GLU A 53 2.96 -0.63 -9.49
N PHE A 54 4.02 0.12 -9.79
CA PHE A 54 3.99 1.30 -10.65
C PHE A 54 5.31 1.35 -11.41
N ASN A 55 5.27 1.55 -12.73
CA ASN A 55 6.44 1.45 -13.61
C ASN A 55 7.23 0.14 -13.40
N GLU A 56 6.53 -1.00 -13.34
CA GLU A 56 7.11 -2.35 -13.18
C GLU A 56 7.91 -2.53 -11.86
N MET A 57 7.79 -1.60 -10.92
CA MET A 57 8.47 -1.63 -9.64
C MET A 57 7.47 -1.65 -8.49
N LYS A 58 7.77 -2.44 -7.46
CA LYS A 58 6.99 -2.49 -6.22
C LYS A 58 7.24 -1.23 -5.39
N HIS A 59 6.16 -0.65 -4.90
CA HIS A 59 6.17 0.51 -4.03
C HIS A 59 5.17 0.36 -2.88
N VAL A 60 5.38 1.13 -1.81
CA VAL A 60 4.44 1.19 -0.69
C VAL A 60 3.82 2.58 -0.60
N LEU A 61 2.51 2.66 -0.77
CA LEU A 61 1.75 3.89 -0.58
C LEU A 61 1.21 3.95 0.84
N PHE A 62 1.41 5.09 1.52
CA PHE A 62 0.80 5.38 2.81
C PHE A 62 -0.26 6.46 2.62
N THR A 63 -1.49 6.19 3.01
CA THR A 63 -2.59 7.15 2.87
C THR A 63 -3.51 7.15 4.09
N GLY A 64 -3.89 8.33 4.56
CA GLY A 64 -4.95 8.53 5.55
C GLY A 64 -6.30 8.87 4.90
N SER A 65 -6.44 8.69 3.58
CA SER A 65 -7.71 8.97 2.89
C SER A 65 -8.79 8.02 3.36
N THR A 66 -9.79 8.55 4.05
CA THR A 66 -10.94 7.77 4.52
C THR A 66 -11.71 7.11 3.37
N VAL A 67 -11.80 7.79 2.22
CA VAL A 67 -12.47 7.22 1.03
C VAL A 67 -11.72 6.00 0.52
N LEU A 68 -10.40 6.09 0.31
CA LEU A 68 -9.60 4.95 -0.14
C LEU A 68 -9.63 3.80 0.88
N ILE A 69 -9.51 4.10 2.17
CA ILE A 69 -9.57 3.11 3.26
C ILE A 69 -10.91 2.36 3.24
N ASN A 70 -12.02 3.09 3.14
CA ASN A 70 -13.36 2.50 3.09
C ASN A 70 -13.58 1.64 1.85
N THR A 71 -13.05 2.06 0.69
CA THR A 71 -13.13 1.28 -0.54
C THR A 71 -12.31 0.00 -0.43
N LEU A 72 -11.07 0.05 0.09
CA LEU A 72 -10.24 -1.15 0.28
C LEU A 72 -10.92 -2.20 1.15
N ASN A 73 -11.58 -1.78 2.23
CA ASN A 73 -12.33 -2.68 3.13
C ASN A 73 -13.52 -3.39 2.49
N GLN A 74 -14.02 -2.88 1.36
CA GLN A 74 -15.13 -3.51 0.62
C GLN A 74 -14.64 -4.54 -0.42
N ILE A 75 -13.34 -4.54 -0.74
CA ILE A 75 -12.77 -5.44 -1.75
C ILE A 75 -12.49 -6.80 -1.11
N SER A 76 -12.93 -7.87 -1.76
CA SER A 76 -12.60 -9.23 -1.34
C SER A 76 -11.10 -9.50 -1.47
N LYS A 77 -10.51 -10.23 -0.52
CA LYS A 77 -9.08 -10.58 -0.55
C LYS A 77 -8.68 -11.39 -1.80
N ASP A 78 -9.62 -12.14 -2.36
CA ASP A 78 -9.39 -12.96 -3.57
C ASP A 78 -9.37 -12.11 -4.86
N SER A 79 -9.73 -10.83 -4.78
CA SER A 79 -9.70 -9.90 -5.91
C SER A 79 -8.33 -9.27 -6.14
N PHE A 80 -7.34 -9.56 -5.30
CA PHE A 80 -5.99 -9.05 -5.46
C PHE A 80 -5.11 -10.05 -6.23
N PRO A 81 -4.19 -9.57 -7.10
CA PRO A 81 -3.97 -8.17 -7.46
C PRO A 81 -5.00 -7.65 -8.49
N PHE A 82 -5.26 -6.34 -8.49
CA PHE A 82 -6.10 -5.69 -9.51
C PHE A 82 -5.46 -4.39 -10.02
N SER A 83 -5.78 -4.02 -11.27
CA SER A 83 -5.40 -2.73 -11.85
C SER A 83 -6.43 -1.66 -11.55
N THR A 84 -5.98 -0.44 -11.26
CA THR A 84 -6.84 0.73 -11.02
C THR A 84 -6.04 2.02 -11.20
N THR A 85 -6.72 3.15 -11.17
CA THR A 85 -6.11 4.49 -11.07
C THR A 85 -6.55 5.17 -9.79
N ILE A 86 -5.65 5.91 -9.14
CA ILE A 86 -6.03 6.83 -8.07
C ILE A 86 -6.25 8.21 -8.69
N VAL A 87 -7.46 8.75 -8.54
CA VAL A 87 -7.83 10.08 -9.02
C VAL A 87 -8.15 11.00 -7.84
N GLN A 88 -7.97 12.31 -8.03
CA GLN A 88 -8.37 13.33 -7.07
C GLN A 88 -9.70 13.95 -7.51
N VAL A 89 -10.74 13.80 -6.71
CA VAL A 89 -12.06 14.40 -6.94
C VAL A 89 -12.31 15.46 -5.87
N GLY A 90 -12.16 16.73 -6.29
CA GLY A 90 -12.25 17.87 -5.39
C GLY A 90 -11.21 17.79 -4.25
N LYS A 91 -11.68 17.42 -3.05
CA LYS A 91 -10.88 17.38 -1.82
C LYS A 91 -10.51 15.96 -1.35
N TYR A 92 -10.89 14.91 -2.08
CA TYR A 92 -10.62 13.52 -1.70
C TYR A 92 -10.01 12.73 -2.85
N TYR A 93 -9.50 11.54 -2.52
CA TYR A 93 -8.94 10.58 -3.46
C TYR A 93 -9.82 9.35 -3.53
N GLU A 94 -10.01 8.82 -4.73
CA GLU A 94 -10.77 7.58 -4.97
C GLU A 94 -10.07 6.68 -5.98
N PHE A 95 -10.44 5.39 -5.95
CA PHE A 95 -10.11 4.45 -7.02
C PHE A 95 -11.11 4.60 -8.16
N SER A 96 -10.61 4.60 -9.38
CA SER A 96 -11.39 4.64 -10.63
C SER A 96 -11.01 3.51 -11.57
#